data_AF-A0A958F2U4-F1
#
_entry.id   AF-A0A958F2U4-F1
#
_cell.length_a   1.000
_cell.length_b   1.000
_cell.length_c   1.000
_cell.angle_alpha   90.00
_cell.angle_beta   90.00
_cell.angle_gamma   90.00
#
_symmetry.space_group_name_H-M   'P 1'
#
loop_
_entity.id
_entity.type
_entity.pdbx_description
1 polymer ?
#
loop_
_entity_poly.entity_id
_entity_poly.type
_entity_poly.pdbx_seq_one_letter_code
_entity_poly.pdbx_strand_id
1 'polypeptide(L)'
;MSSGSITLDDIKRIQPGIEKISADYGLDFFPVVFELVDYDTISQLAAYGGFPVRYPHWRFGMEYDQLSKGYRYGLQKIYEMVINTDPCYAYL
;
A
#
# COMPACT_ATOMS: atom_id res chain seq x y z
N MET A 1 -29.23 4.63 -5.34
CA MET A 1 -28.21 4.15 -6.30
C MET A 1 -27.14 3.47 -5.48
N SER A 2 -27.06 2.14 -5.52
CA SER A 2 -26.04 1.39 -4.79
C SER A 2 -24.70 1.73 -5.40
N SER A 3 -23.86 2.49 -4.68
CA SER A 3 -22.45 2.62 -5.03
C SER A 3 -21.88 1.21 -5.09
N GLY A 4 -21.42 0.76 -6.26
CA GLY A 4 -20.84 -0.56 -6.43
C GLY A 4 -19.50 -0.61 -5.71
N SER A 5 -19.53 -1.00 -4.43
CA SER A 5 -18.32 -1.21 -3.63
C SER A 5 -17.53 -2.38 -4.22
N ILE A 6 -16.32 -2.11 -4.72
CA ILE A 6 -15.36 -3.15 -5.12
C ILE A 6 -15.06 -4.03 -3.91
N THR A 7 -15.08 -5.36 -4.10
CA THR A 7 -14.74 -6.32 -3.04
C THR A 7 -13.30 -6.82 -3.20
N LEU A 8 -12.73 -7.39 -2.14
CA LEU A 8 -11.42 -8.06 -2.21
C LEU A 8 -11.44 -9.23 -3.22
N ASP A 9 -12.58 -9.89 -3.40
CA ASP A 9 -12.71 -10.98 -4.37
C ASP A 9 -12.70 -10.46 -5.80
N ASP A 10 -13.28 -9.29 -6.06
CA ASP A 10 -13.18 -8.62 -7.36
C ASP A 10 -11.72 -8.28 -7.70
N ILE A 11 -10.98 -7.76 -6.72
CA ILE A 11 -9.56 -7.42 -6.87
C ILE A 11 -8.74 -8.68 -7.18
N LYS A 12 -8.91 -9.74 -6.39
CA LYS A 12 -8.22 -11.02 -6.60
C LYS A 12 -8.52 -11.63 -7.97
N ARG A 13 -9.73 -11.43 -8.50
CA ARG A 13 -10.12 -11.92 -9.82
C ARG A 13 -9.42 -11.17 -10.96
N ILE A 14 -9.26 -9.85 -10.84
CA ILE A 14 -8.67 -9.01 -11.91
C ILE A 14 -7.14 -8.94 -11.85
N GLN A 15 -6.57 -9.07 -10.65
CA GLN A 15 -5.15 -8.88 -10.38
C GLN A 15 -4.23 -9.71 -11.31
N PRO A 16 -4.45 -11.03 -11.51
CA PRO A 16 -3.58 -11.82 -12.40
C PRO A 16 -3.59 -11.34 -13.86
N GLY A 17 -4.72 -10.79 -14.31
CA GLY A 17 -4.84 -10.24 -15.66
C GLY A 17 -4.03 -8.94 -15.81
N ILE A 18 -4.07 -8.07 -14.80
CA ILE A 18 -3.29 -6.83 -14.77
C ILE A 18 -1.81 -7.14 -14.66
N GLU A 19 -1.40 -8.04 -13.76
CA GLU A 19 -0.01 -8.45 -13.59
C GLU A 19 0.58 -9.02 -14.87
N LYS A 20 -0.19 -9.86 -15.58
CA LYS A 20 0.21 -10.39 -16.89
C LYS A 20 0.43 -9.27 -17.91
N ILE A 21 -0.52 -8.34 -18.03
CA ILE A 21 -0.38 -7.20 -18.95
C ILE A 21 0.86 -6.38 -18.57
N SER A 22 1.04 -6.06 -17.29
CA SER A 22 2.20 -5.31 -16.81
C SER A 22 3.52 -6.02 -17.16
N ALA A 23 3.58 -7.34 -17.00
CA ALA A 23 4.74 -8.14 -17.38
C ALA A 23 4.96 -8.15 -18.91
N ASP A 24 3.89 -8.25 -19.72
CA ASP A 24 3.96 -8.18 -21.19
C ASP A 24 4.49 -6.81 -21.67
N TYR A 25 4.28 -5.75 -20.90
CA TYR A 25 4.85 -4.41 -21.13
C TYR A 25 6.29 -4.25 -20.60
N GLY A 26 6.87 -5.29 -19.99
CA GLY A 26 8.24 -5.28 -19.46
C GLY A 26 8.40 -4.52 -18.14
N LEU A 27 7.32 -4.34 -17.37
CA LEU A 27 7.40 -3.73 -16.05
C LEU A 27 7.92 -4.73 -15.02
N ASP A 28 8.85 -4.28 -14.17
CA ASP A 28 9.32 -5.01 -13.00
C ASP A 28 8.66 -4.44 -11.75
N PHE A 29 8.00 -5.29 -10.97
CA PHE A 29 7.26 -4.90 -9.77
C PHE A 29 7.26 -6.03 -8.75
N PHE A 30 7.29 -5.66 -7.47
CA PHE A 30 7.13 -6.61 -6.37
C PHE A 30 5.71 -7.18 -6.35
N PRO A 31 5.49 -8.38 -5.78
CA PRO A 31 4.15 -8.90 -5.54
C PRO A 31 3.30 -7.87 -4.80
N VAL A 32 2.12 -7.53 -5.33
CA VAL A 32 1.24 -6.50 -4.74
C VAL A 32 0.16 -7.16 -3.88
N VAL A 33 0.03 -6.69 -2.64
CA VAL A 33 -0.99 -7.12 -1.68
C VAL A 33 -1.97 -5.96 -1.48
N PHE A 34 -3.23 -6.21 -1.82
CA PHE A 34 -4.31 -5.23 -1.64
C PHE A 34 -5.09 -5.50 -0.35
N GLU A 35 -5.28 -4.48 0.47
CA GLU A 35 -6.10 -4.51 1.68
C GLU A 35 -7.16 -3.41 1.62
N LEU A 36 -8.44 -3.80 1.74
CA LEU A 36 -9.53 -2.85 1.89
C LEU A 36 -9.64 -2.47 3.37
N VAL A 37 -9.47 -1.20 3.70
CA VAL A 37 -9.44 -0.71 5.08
C VAL A 37 -10.24 0.57 5.22
N ASP A 38 -10.73 0.85 6.42
CA ASP A 38 -11.42 2.11 6.66
C ASP A 38 -10.43 3.29 6.80
N TYR A 39 -10.98 4.50 6.70
CA TYR A 39 -10.21 5.75 6.81
C TYR A 39 -9.44 5.84 8.14
N ASP A 40 -10.02 5.33 9.22
CA ASP A 40 -9.38 5.35 10.53
C ASP A 40 -8.16 4.44 10.56
N THR A 41 -8.23 3.27 9.93
CA THR A 41 -7.13 2.32 9.79
C THR A 41 -6.02 2.87 8.91
N ILE A 42 -6.33 3.48 7.76
CA ILE A 42 -5.32 4.16 6.92
C ILE A 42 -4.63 5.28 7.69
N SER A 43 -5.41 6.09 8.44
CA SER A 43 -4.87 7.18 9.25
C SER A 43 -3.94 6.67 10.35
N GLN A 44 -4.29 5.55 10.99
CA GLN A 44 -3.42 4.89 11.97
C GLN A 44 -2.14 4.37 11.32
N LEU A 45 -2.24 3.65 10.19
CA LEU A 45 -1.07 3.13 9.47
C LEU A 45 -0.14 4.26 9.03
N ALA A 46 -0.69 5.35 8.48
CA ALA A 46 0.07 6.54 8.11
C ALA A 46 0.79 7.17 9.33
N ALA A 47 0.11 7.25 10.48
CA ALA A 47 0.72 7.73 11.73
C ALA A 47 1.86 6.81 12.24
N TYR A 48 1.80 5.51 11.94
CA TYR A 48 2.85 4.53 12.26
C TYR A 48 3.95 4.42 11.18
N GLY A 49 3.92 5.26 10.14
CA GLY A 49 4.90 5.23 9.05
C GLY A 49 4.65 4.12 8.03
N GLY A 50 3.40 3.69 7.89
CA GLY A 50 2.92 2.75 6.88
C GLY A 50 2.87 1.28 7.33
N PHE A 51 3.53 0.88 8.41
CA PHE A 51 3.62 -0.55 8.77
C PHE A 51 2.93 -0.88 10.10
N PRO A 52 2.11 -1.95 10.16
CA PRO A 52 1.54 -2.43 11.41
C PRO A 52 2.59 -3.07 12.34
N VAL A 53 3.74 -3.52 11.80
CA VAL A 53 4.88 -4.04 12.56
C VAL A 53 6.16 -3.41 11.98
N ARG A 54 7.02 -2.84 12.84
CA ARG A 54 8.35 -2.34 12.43
C ARG A 54 9.15 -3.50 11.84
N TYR A 55 9.30 -3.57 10.52
CA TYR A 55 10.15 -4.58 9.88
C TYR A 55 11.63 -4.29 10.19
N PRO A 56 12.36 -5.17 10.89
CA PRO A 56 13.79 -5.00 11.10
C PRO A 56 14.52 -5.56 9.88
N HIS A 57 14.60 -4.77 8.81
CA HIS A 57 15.47 -5.13 7.68
C HIS A 57 16.47 -3.99 7.40
N TRP A 58 17.71 -4.27 7.80
CA TRP A 58 18.88 -3.39 7.77
C TRP A 58 19.27 -2.83 6.38
N ARG A 59 18.65 -3.28 5.29
CA ARG A 59 19.04 -2.89 3.91
C ARG A 59 18.50 -1.53 3.45
N PHE A 60 17.48 -0.98 4.14
CA PHE A 60 16.86 0.31 3.81
C PHE A 60 16.84 1.32 4.99
N GLY A 61 17.60 1.03 6.05
CA GLY A 61 17.49 1.71 7.35
C GLY A 61 17.76 3.23 7.33
N MET A 62 18.60 3.75 6.42
CA MET A 62 18.93 5.18 6.39
C MET A 62 17.89 6.05 5.67
N GLU A 63 17.29 5.57 4.57
CA GLU A 63 16.21 6.29 3.90
C GLU A 63 14.90 6.21 4.71
N TYR A 64 14.64 5.05 5.33
CA TYR A 64 13.50 4.83 6.23
C TYR A 64 13.54 5.72 7.49
N ASP A 65 14.72 5.91 8.10
CA ASP A 65 14.88 6.79 9.27
C ASP A 65 14.70 8.28 8.91
N GLN A 66 15.05 8.70 7.69
CA GLN A 66 14.81 10.07 7.22
C GLN A 66 13.35 10.32 6.84
N LEU A 67 12.69 9.37 6.16
CA LEU A 67 11.26 9.45 5.81
C LEU A 67 10.34 9.41 7.04
N SER A 68 10.64 8.55 8.02
CA SER A 68 9.84 8.41 9.25
C SER A 68 9.91 9.63 10.18
N LYS A 69 10.96 10.46 10.08
CA LYS A 69 11.11 11.67 10.90
C LYS A 69 10.34 12.89 10.35
N GLY A 70 9.96 12.90 9.07
CA GLY A 70 9.33 14.05 8.40
C GLY A 70 7.80 14.11 8.40
N TYR A 71 7.09 12.98 8.46
CA TYR A 71 5.66 12.90 8.10
C TYR A 71 4.65 13.14 9.24
N ARG A 72 5.02 13.96 10.23
CA ARG A 72 4.13 14.32 11.37
C ARG A 72 2.97 15.27 11.03
N TYR A 73 2.79 15.68 9.78
CA TYR A 73 1.80 16.69 9.40
C TYR A 73 0.50 16.06 8.86
N GLY A 74 -0.22 15.39 9.75
CA GLY A 74 -1.52 14.78 9.48
C GLY A 74 -2.66 15.78 9.34
N LEU A 75 -2.89 16.31 8.13
CA LEU A 75 -4.09 17.12 7.81
C LEU A 75 -4.63 16.95 6.37
N GLN A 76 -4.41 15.80 5.72
CA GLN A 76 -5.04 15.51 4.42
C GLN A 76 -5.73 14.14 4.45
N LYS A 77 -6.94 14.06 3.88
CA LYS A 77 -7.69 12.79 3.80
C LYS A 77 -6.97 11.86 2.83
N ILE A 78 -6.44 10.75 3.34
CA ILE A 78 -5.81 9.71 2.54
C ILE A 78 -6.91 8.75 2.07
N TYR A 79 -7.09 8.65 0.75
CA TYR A 79 -8.05 7.73 0.14
C TYR A 79 -7.41 6.39 -0.19
N GLU A 80 -6.13 6.39 -0.54
CA GLU A 80 -5.33 5.20 -0.81
C GLU A 80 -3.90 5.42 -0.30
N MET A 81 -3.24 4.35 0.14
CA MET A 81 -1.85 4.39 0.56
C MET A 81 -1.10 3.20 -0.03
N VAL A 82 -0.02 3.47 -0.78
CA VAL A 82 0.82 2.43 -1.37
C VAL A 82 2.21 2.48 -0.74
N ILE A 83 2.66 1.32 -0.27
CA ILE A 83 3.96 1.12 0.35
C ILE A 83 4.78 0.22 -0.55
N ASN A 84 5.79 0.81 -1.17
CA ASN A 84 6.64 0.14 -2.15
C ASN A 84 7.75 -0.70 -1.46
N THR A 85 7.34 -1.73 -0.74
CA THR A 85 8.22 -2.78 -0.18
C THR A 85 8.17 -4.06 -1.00
N ASP A 86 8.93 -5.08 -0.60
CA ASP A 86 8.84 -6.44 -1.12
C ASP A 86 8.25 -7.37 -0.05
N PRO A 87 6.93 -7.70 -0.10
CA PRO A 87 5.95 -7.34 -1.13
C PRO A 87 5.42 -5.89 -0.98
N CYS A 88 4.80 -5.38 -2.05
CA CYS A 88 4.20 -4.04 -2.10
C CYS A 88 2.81 -4.09 -1.47
N TYR A 89 2.50 -3.15 -0.57
CA TYR A 89 1.20 -3.12 0.11
C TYR A 89 0.38 -1.91 -0.34
N ALA A 90 -0.84 -2.14 -0.81
CA ALA A 90 -1.77 -1.12 -1.25
C ALA A 90 -3.04 -1.16 -0.37
N TYR A 91 -3.24 -0.11 0.40
CA TYR A 91 -4.41 0.12 1.25
C TYR A 91 -5.41 0.98 0.49
N LEU A 92 -6.64 0.47 0.33
CA LEU A 92 -7.73 1.09 -0.42
C LEU A 92 -8.97 1.29 0.45
#